data_AF-A0A2L2Z513-F1
#
_entry.id   AF-A0A2L2Z513-F1
#
_cell.length_a   1.000
_cell.length_b   1.000
_cell.length_c   1.000
_cell.angle_alpha   90.00
_cell.angle_beta   90.00
_cell.angle_gamma   90.00
#
_symmetry.space_group_name_H-M   'P 1'
#
loop_
_entity.id
_entity.type
_entity.pdbx_description
1 polymer ?
#
loop_
_entity_poly.entity_id
_entity_poly.type
_entity_poly.pdbx_seq_one_letter_code
_entity_poly.pdbx_strand_id
1 'polypeptide(L)' 'CIIDGRPFRSGERIPRNHVCHICLCHLGKAECSWMNCPPPPEECTEFSVSNYCNPTLYICSIPEHLKHSRE' A
#
# COMPACT_ATOMS: atom_id res chain seq x y z
N CYS A 1 5.30 15.51 17.52
CA CYS A 1 5.70 14.25 18.19
C CYS A 1 7.20 14.25 18.32
N ILE A 2 7.74 13.64 19.38
CA ILE A 2 9.18 13.41 19.49
C ILE A 2 9.36 11.90 19.54
N ILE A 3 9.97 11.32 18.52
CA ILE A 3 10.21 9.88 18.39
C ILE A 3 11.73 9.72 18.28
N ASP A 4 12.32 8.97 19.22
CA ASP A 4 13.77 8.74 19.27
C ASP A 4 14.60 10.04 19.22
N GLY A 5 14.11 11.08 19.92
CA GLY A 5 14.74 12.40 19.96
C GLY A 5 14.53 13.25 18.70
N ARG A 6 13.91 12.72 17.64
CA ARG A 6 13.60 13.47 16.42
C ARG A 6 12.21 14.12 16.49
N PRO A 7 12.08 15.43 16.23
CA PRO A 7 10.79 16.09 16.15
C PRO A 7 10.08 15.81 14.81
N PHE A 8 8.77 15.56 14.89
CA PHE A 8 7.87 15.38 13.75
C PHE A 8 6.68 16.35 13.87
N ARG A 9 6.34 17.03 12.78
CA ARG A 9 5.20 17.94 12.68
C ARG A 9 3.88 17.17 12.61
N SER A 10 2.77 17.81 12.98
CA SER A 10 1.45 17.19 12.77
C SER A 10 1.22 16.96 11.28
N GLY A 11 0.71 15.78 10.91
CA GLY A 11 0.59 15.30 9.54
C GLY A 11 1.86 14.65 8.96
N GLU A 12 3.01 14.77 9.64
CA GLU A 12 4.27 14.19 9.14
C GLU A 12 4.31 12.68 9.34
N ARG A 13 4.82 11.96 8.32
CA ARG A 13 5.00 10.50 8.36
C ARG A 13 6.22 10.13 9.19
N ILE A 14 6.00 9.23 10.15
CA ILE A 14 7.04 8.68 11.01
C ILE A 14 7.60 7.42 10.32
N PRO A 15 8.92 7.32 10.08
CA PRO A 15 9.53 6.15 9.45
C PRO A 15 9.26 4.84 10.22
N ARG A 16 9.06 3.76 9.46
CA ARG A 16 8.83 2.39 9.96
C ARG A 16 9.54 1.38 9.08
N ASN A 17 9.85 0.23 9.66
CA ASN A 17 10.56 -0.86 8.98
C ASN A 17 9.69 -1.54 7.91
N HIS A 18 8.37 -1.57 8.10
CA HIS A 18 7.44 -2.21 7.17
C HIS A 18 6.70 -1.17 6.35
N VAL A 19 6.67 -1.33 5.03
CA VAL A 19 6.08 -0.38 4.07
C VAL A 19 4.58 -0.18 4.26
N CYS A 20 3.87 -1.21 4.73
CA CYS A 20 2.45 -1.15 5.09
C CYS A 20 2.16 -0.61 6.49
N HIS A 21 3.18 -0.44 7.34
CA HIS A 21 2.96 0.11 8.67
C HIS A 21 3.09 1.64 8.58
N ILE A 22 1.94 2.31 8.48
CA ILE A 22 1.87 3.75 8.29
C ILE A 22 1.72 4.39 9.66
N CYS A 23 2.60 5.32 10.00
CA CYS A 23 2.47 6.12 11.20
C CYS A 23 2.54 7.60 10.85
N LEU A 24 1.63 8.38 11.42
CA LEU A 24 1.58 9.83 11.28
C LEU A 24 1.65 10.46 12.67
N CYS A 25 2.30 11.60 12.76
CA CYS A 25 2.17 12.41 13.95
C CYS A 25 0.87 13.21 13.89
N HIS A 26 -0.01 13.07 14.87
CA HIS A 26 -1.26 13.83 14.98
C HIS A 26 -1.35 14.47 16.37
N LEU A 27 -1.39 15.80 16.43
CA LEU A 27 -1.54 16.57 17.69
C LEU A 27 -0.59 16.12 18.83
N GLY A 28 0.65 15.78 18.48
CA GLY A 28 1.67 15.36 19.44
C GLY A 28 1.72 13.86 19.74
N LYS A 29 0.76 13.07 19.23
CA LYS A 29 0.71 11.61 19.36
C LYS A 29 1.07 10.92 18.06
N ALA A 30 1.75 9.78 18.15
CA ALA A 30 1.96 8.92 16.98
C ALA A 30 0.74 8.03 16.80
N GLU A 31 0.04 8.21 15.68
CA GLU A 31 -1.09 7.38 15.28
C GLU A 31 -0.62 6.43 14.18
N CYS A 32 -0.76 5.13 14.40
CA CYS A 32 -0.25 4.09 13.52
C CYS A 32 -1.38 3.19 13.05
N SER A 33 -1.31 2.75 11.80
CA SER A 33 -2.22 1.80 11.21
C SER A 33 -1.50 0.87 10.25
N TRP A 34 -2.06 -0.32 10.10
CA TRP A 34 -1.66 -1.25 9.05
C TRP A 34 -2.52 -1.01 7.82
N MET A 35 -1.88 -0.73 6.71
CA MET A 35 -2.54 -0.67 5.41
C MET A 35 -2.80 -2.11 4.95
N ASN A 36 -4.07 -2.47 4.88
CA ASN A 36 -4.51 -3.73 4.28
C ASN A 36 -4.70 -3.49 2.79
N CYS A 37 -4.10 -4.34 1.97
CA CYS A 37 -4.30 -4.30 0.52
C CYS A 37 -5.54 -5.12 0.17
N PRO A 38 -6.39 -4.64 -0.76
CA PRO A 38 -7.48 -5.44 -1.27
C PRO A 38 -6.92 -6.71 -1.93
N PRO A 39 -7.68 -7.83 -1.92
CA PRO A 39 -7.29 -9.00 -2.67
C PRO A 39 -7.25 -8.68 -4.18
N PRO A 40 -6.45 -9.42 -4.96
CA PRO A 40 -6.49 -9.31 -6.41
C PRO A 40 -7.91 -9.66 -6.93
N PRO A 41 -8.32 -9.09 -8.07
CA PRO A 41 -9.54 -9.52 -8.75
C PRO A 41 -9.48 -11.01 -9.12
N GLU A 42 -10.65 -11.63 -9.32
CA GLU A 42 -10.73 -13.00 -9.83
C GLU A 42 -9.97 -13.14 -11.16
N GLU A 43 -9.30 -14.28 -11.35
CA GLU A 43 -8.44 -14.57 -12.51
C GLU A 43 -7.22 -13.64 -12.68
N CYS A 44 -6.86 -12.89 -11.62
CA CYS A 44 -5.66 -12.07 -11.58
C CYS A 44 -4.68 -12.54 -10.50
N THR A 45 -3.38 -12.47 -10.80
CA THR A 45 -2.31 -12.65 -9.82
C THR A 45 -1.68 -11.30 -9.45
N GLU A 46 -1.32 -11.15 -8.19
CA GLU A 46 -0.63 -9.95 -7.70
C GLU A 46 0.83 -9.93 -8.18
N PHE A 47 1.29 -8.75 -8.59
CA PHE A 47 2.71 -8.51 -8.84
C PHE A 47 3.26 -7.59 -7.75
N SER A 48 3.95 -8.19 -6.78
CA SER A 48 4.55 -7.47 -5.66
C SER A 48 5.84 -6.78 -6.08
N VAL A 49 5.90 -5.47 -5.93
CA VAL A 49 7.13 -4.69 -6.10
C VAL A 49 7.74 -4.41 -4.73
N SER A 50 9.04 -4.65 -4.58
CA SER A 50 9.76 -4.35 -3.33
C SER A 50 9.60 -2.87 -2.97
N ASN A 51 9.48 -2.59 -1.67
CA ASN A 51 9.27 -1.25 -1.09
C ASN A 51 7.88 -0.62 -1.31
N TYR A 52 6.92 -1.34 -1.87
CA TYR A 52 5.52 -0.91 -1.96
C TYR A 52 4.64 -1.76 -1.06
N CYS A 53 3.71 -1.13 -0.35
CA CYS A 53 2.74 -1.87 0.45
C CYS A 53 1.73 -2.62 -0.42
N ASN A 54 1.20 -1.93 -1.44
CA ASN A 54 0.16 -2.47 -2.32
C ASN A 54 0.78 -2.86 -3.67
N PRO A 55 0.49 -4.07 -4.20
CA PRO A 55 0.85 -4.41 -5.56
C PRO A 55 0.24 -3.38 -6.51
N THR A 56 1.11 -2.64 -7.19
CA THR A 56 0.67 -1.62 -8.15
C THR A 56 0.14 -2.26 -9.44
N LEU A 57 0.42 -3.55 -9.64
CA LEU A 57 0.14 -4.28 -10.86
C LEU A 57 -0.51 -5.63 -10.55
N TYR A 58 -1.51 -5.99 -11.35
CA TYR A 58 -2.15 -7.29 -11.38
C TYR A 58 -2.00 -7.89 -12.78
N ILE A 59 -1.66 -9.17 -12.86
CA ILE A 59 -1.54 -9.90 -14.11
C ILE A 59 -2.78 -10.76 -14.26
N CYS A 60 -3.67 -10.37 -15.19
CA CYS A 60 -4.99 -10.98 -15.34
C CYS A 60 -5.08 -11.85 -16.59
N SER A 61 -5.75 -13.00 -16.47
CA SER A 61 -6.16 -13.81 -17.62
C SER A 61 -7.39 -13.18 -18.26
N ILE A 62 -7.26 -12.69 -19.50
CA ILE A 62 -8.43 -12.21 -20.25
C ILE A 62 -9.22 -13.44 -20.72
N PRO A 63 -10.53 -13.56 -20.44
CA PRO A 63 -11.35 -14.64 -20.99
C PRO A 63 -11.37 -14.66 -22.52
N GLU A 64 -11.26 -15.83 -23.15
CA GLU A 64 -11.18 -15.98 -24.62
C GLU A 64 -12.33 -15.26 -25.36
N HIS A 65 -13.55 -15.32 -24.82
CA HIS A 65 -14.72 -14.67 -25.43
C HIS A 65 -14.63 -13.13 -25.48
N LEU A 66 -13.77 -12.50 -24.66
CA LEU A 66 -13.49 -11.06 -24.67
C LEU A 66 -12.26 -10.71 -25.54
N LYS A 67 -11.43 -11.69 -25.90
CA LYS A 67 -10.27 -11.46 -26.76
C LYS A 67 -10.66 -11.16 -28.21
N HIS A 68 -11.79 -11.71 -28.67
CA HIS A 68 -12.26 -11.63 -30.05
C HIS A 68 -13.26 -10.49 -30.31
N SER A 69 -13.62 -9.66 -29.31
CA SER A 69 -14.53 -8.52 -29.53
C SER A 69 -13.85 -7.28 -30.13
N ARG A 70 -12.60 -7.43 -30.59
CA ARG A 70 -11.81 -6.40 -31.29
C ARG A 70 -11.45 -6.90 -32.69
N GLU A 71 -12.46 -7.24 -33.47
CA GLU A 71 -12.38 -7.32 -34.94
C GLU A 71 -13.64 -6.69 -35.54
#